data_AF-A0AA37HM58-F1
#
_entry.id   AF-A0AA37HM58-F1
#
_cell.length_a   1.000
_cell.length_b   1.000
_cell.length_c   1.000
_cell.angle_alpha   90.00
_cell.angle_beta   90.00
_cell.angle_gamma   90.00
#
_symmetry.space_group_name_H-M   'P 1'
#
loop_
_entity.id
_entity.type
_entity.pdbx_description
1 polymer ?
#
loop_
_entity_poly.entity_id
_entity_poly.type
_entity_poly.pdbx_seq_one_letter_code
_entity_poly.pdbx_strand_id
1 'polypeptide(L)'
;MTDREVAERVAALVGLADNLRMPGHRRSAEECMAAQDEIRSGLRRLHRELTGQDLPRSARPAHDTASLRHTGLQVPAALIRDRARRLRARA
;
A
#
# COMPACT_ATOMS: atom_id res chain seq x y z
N MET A 1 26.79 5.61 -4.20
CA MET A 1 26.17 4.60 -3.33
C MET A 1 26.73 3.25 -3.70
N THR A 2 27.13 2.45 -2.73
CA THR A 2 27.73 1.12 -2.93
C THR A 2 26.65 0.02 -2.92
N ASP A 3 26.95 -1.14 -3.48
CA ASP A 3 26.03 -2.29 -3.46
C ASP A 3 25.66 -2.73 -2.02
N ARG A 4 26.61 -2.56 -1.10
CA ARG A 4 26.40 -2.83 0.33
C ARG A 4 25.35 -1.91 0.94
N GLU A 5 25.45 -0.60 0.65
CA GLU A 5 24.49 0.40 1.12
C GLU A 5 23.09 0.16 0.54
N VAL A 6 23.01 -0.27 -0.72
CA VAL A 6 21.74 -0.64 -1.36
C VAL A 6 21.12 -1.83 -0.64
N ALA A 7 21.89 -2.89 -0.41
CA ALA A 7 21.42 -4.09 0.26
C ALA A 7 20.90 -3.81 1.68
N GLU A 8 21.59 -2.97 2.45
CA GLU A 8 21.17 -2.59 3.80
C GLU A 8 19.85 -1.79 3.79
N ARG A 9 19.69 -0.87 2.83
CA ARG A 9 18.47 -0.08 2.71
C ARG A 9 17.28 -0.90 2.21
N VAL A 10 17.52 -1.83 1.29
CA VAL A 10 16.50 -2.80 0.87
C VAL A 10 16.09 -3.68 2.05
N ALA A 11 17.04 -4.20 2.83
CA ALA A 11 16.76 -5.02 4.00
C ALA A 11 15.91 -4.27 5.05
N ALA A 12 16.21 -2.98 5.30
CA ALA A 12 15.42 -2.14 6.19
C ALA A 12 13.96 -1.98 5.71
N LEU A 13 13.77 -1.73 4.41
CA LEU A 13 12.43 -1.59 3.81
C LEU A 13 11.64 -2.91 3.84
N VAL A 14 12.31 -4.04 3.65
CA VAL A 14 11.71 -5.38 3.79
C VAL A 14 11.27 -5.62 5.23
N GLY A 15 12.11 -5.30 6.22
CA GLY A 15 11.75 -5.42 7.64
C GLY A 15 10.53 -4.59 8.02
N LEU A 16 10.40 -3.36 7.48
CA LEU A 16 9.20 -2.54 7.66
C LEU A 16 7.95 -3.19 7.03
N ALA A 17 8.09 -3.80 5.85
CA ALA A 17 6.99 -4.50 5.18
C ALA A 17 6.56 -5.78 5.94
N ASP A 18 7.51 -6.54 6.49
CA ASP A 18 7.21 -7.74 7.28
C ASP A 18 6.48 -7.39 8.59
N ASN A 19 6.82 -6.24 9.19
CA ASN A 19 6.10 -5.72 10.34
C ASN A 19 4.62 -5.39 10.05
N LEU A 20 4.25 -5.14 8.79
CA LEU A 20 2.85 -4.98 8.37
C LEU A 20 2.11 -6.31 8.21
N ARG A 21 2.82 -7.44 8.04
CA ARG A 21 2.20 -8.77 7.89
C ARG A 21 1.79 -9.41 9.21
N MET A 22 2.34 -8.95 10.34
CA MET A 22 2.00 -9.49 11.66
C MET A 22 0.60 -9.04 12.08
N PRO A 23 -0.41 -9.93 12.12
CA PRO A 23 -1.77 -9.58 12.46
C PRO A 23 -1.89 -9.41 13.99
N GLY A 24 -1.36 -8.30 14.49
CA GLY A 24 -1.53 -7.90 15.88
C GLY A 24 -2.70 -6.94 16.01
N HIS A 25 -3.56 -7.15 17.00
CA HIS A 25 -4.70 -6.29 17.34
C HIS A 25 -4.27 -4.91 17.89
N ARG A 26 -2.97 -4.62 17.82
CA ARG A 26 -2.29 -3.46 18.40
C ARG A 26 -2.10 -2.31 17.42
N ARG A 27 -2.21 -2.55 16.10
CA ARG A 27 -2.01 -1.49 15.11
C ARG A 27 -3.34 -0.96 14.61
N SER A 28 -3.54 0.34 14.76
CA SER A 28 -4.65 1.04 14.13
C SER A 28 -4.51 1.03 12.60
N ALA A 29 -5.62 1.21 11.90
CA ALA A 29 -5.58 1.37 10.44
C ALA A 29 -4.70 2.56 10.02
N GLU A 30 -4.67 3.62 10.83
CA GLU A 30 -3.83 4.80 10.63
C GLU A 30 -2.34 4.48 10.72
N GLU A 31 -1.92 3.70 11.72
CA GLU A 31 -0.52 3.24 11.82
C GLU A 31 -0.10 2.36 10.64
N CYS A 32 -1.00 1.49 10.18
CA CYS A 32 -0.75 0.68 8.99
C CYS A 32 -0.60 1.54 7.73
N MET A 33 -1.43 2.56 7.55
CA MET A 33 -1.32 3.50 6.44
C MET A 33 -0.02 4.31 6.52
N ALA A 34 0.33 4.82 7.69
CA ALA A 34 1.56 5.57 7.90
C ALA A 34 2.81 4.73 7.58
N ALA A 35 2.87 3.49 8.09
CA ALA A 35 3.97 2.56 7.79
C ALA A 35 4.05 2.20 6.29
N GLN A 36 2.90 2.04 5.61
CA GLN A 36 2.89 1.83 4.16
C GLN A 36 3.42 3.04 3.39
N ASP A 37 3.06 4.25 3.80
CA ASP A 37 3.54 5.47 3.16
C ASP A 37 5.03 5.69 3.41
N GLU A 38 5.54 5.33 4.59
CA GLU A 38 6.97 5.31 4.89
C GLU A 38 7.73 4.39 3.92
N ILE A 39 7.31 3.12 3.79
CA ILE A 39 7.93 2.16 2.86
C ILE A 39 7.89 2.70 1.43
N ARG A 40 6.74 3.22 0.98
CA ARG A 40 6.58 3.76 -0.37
C ARG A 40 7.49 4.96 -0.61
N SER A 41 7.62 5.85 0.36
CA SER A 41 8.49 7.02 0.28
C SER A 41 9.97 6.62 0.22
N GLY A 42 10.38 5.63 1.02
CA GLY A 42 11.73 5.09 1.04
C GLY A 42 12.11 4.41 -0.26
N LEU A 43 11.21 3.59 -0.83
CA LEU A 43 11.41 2.96 -2.14
C LEU A 43 11.54 3.99 -3.27
N ARG A 44 10.70 5.03 -3.28
CA ARG A 44 10.79 6.12 -4.28
C ARG A 44 12.11 6.87 -4.19
N ARG A 45 12.55 7.16 -2.96
CA ARG A 45 13.83 7.82 -2.72
C ARG A 45 14.99 6.94 -3.20
N LEU A 46 15.00 5.66 -2.82
CA LEU A 46 16.02 4.71 -3.25
C LEU A 46 16.06 4.57 -4.78
N HIS A 47 14.90 4.48 -5.43
CA HIS A 47 14.82 4.45 -6.89
C HIS A 47 15.43 5.69 -7.52
N ARG A 48 15.09 6.88 -7.02
CA ARG A 48 15.63 8.15 -7.53
C ARG A 48 17.15 8.21 -7.37
N GLU A 49 17.67 7.76 -6.23
CA GLU A 49 19.10 7.74 -5.98
C GLU A 49 19.85 6.72 -6.84
N LEU A 50 19.23 5.59 -7.20
CA LEU A 50 19.81 4.57 -8.07
C LEU A 50 19.78 4.94 -9.55
N THR A 51 18.66 5.51 -10.01
CA THR A 51 18.38 5.68 -11.44
C THR A 51 18.47 7.13 -11.90
N GLY A 52 18.51 8.09 -10.97
CA GLY A 52 18.35 9.52 -11.24
C GLY A 52 16.93 9.92 -11.63
N GLN A 53 15.98 8.98 -11.66
CA GLN A 53 14.62 9.20 -12.17
C GLN A 53 13.56 9.09 -11.07
N ASP A 54 12.55 9.93 -11.18
CA ASP A 54 11.37 9.85 -10.35
C ASP A 54 10.46 8.69 -10.77
N LEU A 55 10.12 7.82 -9.82
CA LEU A 55 9.14 6.77 -10.05
C LEU A 55 7.78 7.44 -10.35
N PRO A 56 7.08 7.10 -11.44
CA PRO A 56 5.77 7.67 -11.71
C PRO A 56 4.85 7.46 -10.51
N ARG A 57 4.07 8.49 -10.15
CA ARG A 57 2.98 8.33 -9.19
C ARG A 57 1.90 7.54 -9.89
N SER A 58 1.92 6.21 -9.77
CA SER A 58 0.78 5.38 -10.13
C SER A 58 -0.41 5.97 -9.38
N ALA A 59 -1.44 6.42 -10.12
CA ALA A 59 -2.70 6.80 -9.52
C ALA A 59 -3.08 5.66 -8.58
N ARG A 60 -3.33 5.98 -7.29
CA ARG A 60 -3.77 5.02 -6.27
C ARG A 60 -4.71 4.04 -6.97
N PRO A 61 -4.39 2.73 -7.07
CA PRO A 61 -5.23 1.82 -7.83
C PRO A 61 -6.64 2.04 -7.30
N ALA A 62 -7.53 2.53 -8.17
CA ALA A 62 -8.84 3.03 -7.80
C ALA A 62 -9.58 1.84 -7.22
N HIS A 63 -9.50 1.66 -5.89
CA HIS A 63 -9.84 0.45 -5.14
C HIS A 63 -10.43 -0.61 -6.04
N ASP A 64 -9.56 -1.38 -6.70
CA ASP A 64 -10.03 -2.28 -7.72
C ASP A 64 -10.86 -3.32 -6.98
N THR A 65 -12.18 -3.19 -7.07
CA THR A 65 -13.13 -4.03 -6.35
C THR A 65 -12.96 -5.51 -6.72
N ALA A 66 -12.19 -5.79 -7.77
CA ALA A 66 -11.67 -7.11 -8.12
C ALA A 66 -10.74 -7.70 -7.05
N SER A 67 -9.90 -6.90 -6.36
CA SER A 67 -8.96 -7.40 -5.35
C SER A 67 -9.63 -7.80 -4.03
N LEU A 68 -10.86 -7.36 -3.77
CA LEU A 68 -11.69 -7.84 -2.65
C LEU A 68 -12.25 -9.26 -2.91
N ARG A 69 -12.18 -9.77 -4.14
CA ARG A 69 -12.59 -11.16 -4.42
C ARG A 69 -11.53 -12.19 -4.04
N HIS A 70 -10.27 -11.77 -3.85
CA HIS A 70 -9.17 -12.65 -3.47
C HIS A 70 -8.96 -12.78 -1.95
N THR A 71 -9.66 -11.99 -1.14
CA THR A 71 -9.54 -12.08 0.34
C THR A 71 -10.47 -13.11 0.97
N GLY A 72 -11.24 -13.88 0.19
CA GLY A 72 -12.21 -14.85 0.71
C GLY A 72 -13.35 -14.23 1.53
N LEU A 73 -13.34 -12.91 1.73
CA LEU A 73 -14.41 -12.16 2.38
C LEU A 73 -15.55 -12.04 1.38
N GLN A 74 -16.58 -12.86 1.57
CA GLN A 74 -17.86 -12.73 0.88
C GLN A 74 -18.51 -11.42 1.31
N VAL A 75 -18.13 -10.31 0.69
CA VAL A 75 -18.86 -9.05 0.87
C VAL A 75 -20.23 -9.23 0.21
N PRO A 76 -21.34 -9.17 0.97
CA PRO A 76 -22.66 -9.35 0.39
C PRO A 76 -22.90 -8.36 -0.75
N ALA A 77 -23.40 -8.85 -1.88
CA ALA A 77 -23.67 -8.05 -3.07
C ALA A 77 -24.62 -6.86 -2.80
N ALA A 78 -25.38 -6.89 -1.69
CA ALA A 78 -26.18 -5.78 -1.21
C ALA A 78 -25.34 -4.56 -0.80
N LEU A 79 -24.22 -4.76 -0.09
CA LEU A 79 -23.34 -3.67 0.34
C LEU A 79 -22.61 -3.01 -0.84
N ILE A 80 -22.25 -3.80 -1.86
CA ILE A 80 -21.65 -3.29 -3.09
C ILE A 80 -22.65 -2.40 -3.84
N ARG A 81 -23.91 -2.87 -3.97
CA ARG A 81 -24.99 -2.11 -4.64
C ARG A 81 -25.37 -0.84 -3.88
N ASP A 82 -25.43 -0.89 -2.55
CA ASP A 82 -25.77 0.27 -1.72
C ASP A 82 -24.68 1.36 -1.82
N ARG A 83 -23.41 0.97 -1.72
CA ARG A 83 -22.28 1.89 -1.91
C ARG A 83 -22.30 2.57 -3.29
N ALA A 84 -22.59 1.81 -4.34
CA ALA A 84 -22.70 2.35 -5.69
C ALA A 84 -23.84 3.38 -5.83
N ARG A 85 -24.98 3.19 -5.14
CA ARG A 85 -26.06 4.19 -5.10
C ARG A 85 -25.64 5.47 -4.39
N ARG A 86 -24.97 5.36 -3.23
CA ARG A 86 -24.54 6.54 -2.47
C ARG A 86 -23.51 7.39 -3.21
N LEU A 87 -22.62 6.76 -3.99
CA LEU A 87 -21.66 7.48 -4.82
C LEU A 87 -22.34 8.22 -5.98
N ARG A 88 -23.36 7.62 -6.60
CA ARG A 88 -24.16 8.27 -7.65
C ARG A 88 -25.08 9.38 -7.13
N ALA A 89 -25.53 9.31 -5.88
CA ALA A 89 -26.34 10.36 -5.25
C ALA A 89 -25.53 11.58 -4.80
N ARG A 90 -24.19 11.52 -4.85
CA ARG A 90 -23.27 12.60 -4.49
C ARG A 90 -22.61 13.27 -5.70
N ALA A 91 -22.90 12.80 -6.91
CA ALA A 91 -22.49 13.39 -8.18
C ALA A 91 -23.70 14.11 -8.79
#